data_AF-A0A0U3EDW7-F1
#
_entry.id   AF-A0A0U3EDW7-F1
#
_cell.length_a   1.000
_cell.length_b   1.000
_cell.length_c   1.000
_cell.angle_alpha   90.00
_cell.angle_beta   90.00
_cell.angle_gamma   90.00
#
_symmetry.space_group_name_H-M   'P 1'
#
loop_
_entity.id
_entity.type
_entity.pdbx_description
1 polymer ?
#
loop_
_entity_poly.entity_id
_entity_poly.type
_entity_poly.pdbx_seq_one_letter_code
_entity_poly.pdbx_strand_id
1 'polypeptide(L)'
;MFEYRVKGRNLAKIVSYGYLIIGALLIIVTFALNNNEGALALAQRGTSIIVLIFGDVMYFIFAGTIYFLSTKYENDKMLWKIYIAIAILNFIIIGFSPIILAFSILLVVAGNDIRKELQ
;
A
#
# COMPACT_ATOMS: atom_id res chain seq x y z
N MET A 1 32.60 6.67 7.83
CA MET A 1 31.90 5.72 6.90
C MET A 1 30.75 4.94 7.57
N PHE A 2 30.74 4.80 8.91
CA PHE A 2 29.77 4.04 9.71
C PHE A 2 28.40 4.73 9.88
N GLU A 3 28.36 6.03 10.23
CA GLU A 3 27.10 6.79 10.44
C GLU A 3 26.14 6.77 9.24
N TYR A 4 26.68 6.81 8.02
CA TYR A 4 25.88 6.78 6.81
C TYR A 4 25.25 5.41 6.51
N ARG A 5 25.87 4.31 6.99
CA ARG A 5 25.28 2.96 6.89
C ARG A 5 24.10 2.81 7.86
N VAL A 6 24.23 3.38 9.06
CA VAL A 6 23.15 3.46 10.05
C VAL A 6 21.96 4.27 9.51
N LYS A 7 22.21 5.42 8.84
CA LYS A 7 21.16 6.23 8.22
C LYS A 7 20.38 5.49 7.12
N GLY A 8 21.08 4.77 6.22
CA GLY A 8 20.42 4.00 5.15
C GLY A 8 19.55 2.86 5.67
N ARG A 9 20.04 2.14 6.69
CA ARG A 9 19.30 1.08 7.38
C ARG A 9 18.05 1.63 8.08
N ASN A 10 18.17 2.75 8.78
CA ASN A 10 17.02 3.40 9.44
C ASN A 10 15.98 3.87 8.42
N LEU A 11 16.41 4.43 7.29
CA LEU A 11 15.50 4.83 6.22
C LEU A 11 14.74 3.63 5.64
N ALA A 12 15.40 2.49 5.39
CA ALA A 12 14.75 1.27 4.93
C ALA A 12 13.69 0.76 5.93
N LYS A 13 13.98 0.81 7.23
CA LYS A 13 13.00 0.47 8.28
C LYS A 13 11.79 1.41 8.28
N ILE A 14 12.02 2.72 8.15
CA ILE A 14 10.95 3.71 8.06
C ILE A 14 10.07 3.44 6.83
N VAL A 15 10.69 3.17 5.67
CA VAL A 15 9.97 2.82 4.44
C VAL A 15 9.14 1.56 4.65
N SER A 16 9.71 0.50 5.24
CA SER A 16 8.98 -0.72 5.58
C SER A 16 7.75 -0.45 6.46
N TYR A 17 7.88 0.37 7.51
CA TYR A 17 6.74 0.77 8.33
C TYR A 17 5.70 1.58 7.54
N GLY A 18 6.13 2.42 6.61
CA GLY A 18 5.25 3.10 5.67
C GLY A 18 4.41 2.10 4.87
N TYR A 19 5.01 1.06 4.31
CA TYR A 19 4.28 -0.01 3.61
C TYR A 19 3.29 -0.75 4.52
N LEU A 20 3.62 -1.02 5.78
CA LEU A 20 2.69 -1.66 6.73
C LEU A 20 1.47 -0.78 7.02
N ILE A 21 1.68 0.51 7.30
CA ILE A 21 0.60 1.45 7.59
C ILE A 21 -0.34 1.54 6.37
N ILE A 22 0.25 1.62 5.19
CA ILE A 22 -0.49 1.80 3.94
C ILE A 22 -1.25 0.52 3.56
N GLY A 23 -0.62 -0.65 3.70
CA GLY A 23 -1.31 -1.93 3.56
C GLY A 23 -2.45 -2.12 4.57
N ALA A 24 -2.27 -1.69 5.82
CA ALA A 24 -3.34 -1.74 6.82
C ALA A 24 -4.54 -0.82 6.46
N LEU A 25 -4.26 0.37 5.91
CA LEU A 25 -5.31 1.27 5.41
C LEU A 25 -6.05 0.66 4.22
N LEU A 26 -5.34 0.05 3.27
CA LEU A 26 -5.97 -0.61 2.13
C LEU A 26 -6.84 -1.79 2.60
N ILE A 27 -6.41 -2.61 3.55
CA ILE A 27 -7.24 -3.66 4.17
C ILE A 27 -8.56 -3.09 4.69
N ILE A 28 -8.51 -1.99 5.45
CA ILE A 28 -9.73 -1.37 6.02
C ILE A 28 -10.69 -0.97 4.90
N VAL A 29 -10.18 -0.35 3.83
CA VAL A 29 -11.00 0.06 2.69
C VAL A 29 -11.52 -1.15 1.91
N THR A 30 -10.69 -2.17 1.70
CA THR A 30 -11.08 -3.45 1.08
C THR A 30 -12.26 -4.05 1.85
N PHE A 31 -12.18 -4.12 3.19
CA PHE A 31 -13.30 -4.59 4.01
C PHE A 31 -14.55 -3.72 3.90
N ALA A 32 -14.40 -2.40 3.89
CA ALA A 32 -15.53 -1.47 3.74
C ALA A 32 -16.22 -1.60 2.37
N LEU A 33 -15.47 -1.93 1.32
CA LEU A 33 -15.98 -2.15 -0.03
C LEU A 33 -16.44 -3.60 -0.30
N ASN A 34 -16.26 -4.51 0.66
CA ASN A 34 -16.68 -5.91 0.55
C ASN A 34 -18.19 -6.08 0.83
N ASN A 35 -19.00 -5.30 0.12
CA ASN A 35 -20.46 -5.38 0.11
C ASN A 35 -20.95 -5.26 -1.34
N ASN A 36 -22.25 -5.47 -1.57
CA ASN A 36 -22.80 -5.49 -2.94
C ASN A 36 -22.60 -4.15 -3.69
N GLU A 37 -22.73 -3.02 -3.00
CA GLU A 37 -22.61 -1.69 -3.62
C GLU A 37 -21.15 -1.33 -3.94
N GLY A 38 -20.24 -1.63 -3.01
CA GLY A 38 -18.80 -1.47 -3.18
C GLY A 38 -18.25 -2.37 -4.27
N ALA A 39 -18.66 -3.64 -4.33
CA ALA A 39 -18.29 -4.57 -5.38
C ALA A 39 -18.77 -4.09 -6.78
N LEU A 40 -20.00 -3.58 -6.86
CA LEU A 40 -20.53 -3.00 -8.10
C LEU A 40 -19.73 -1.76 -8.53
N ALA A 41 -19.44 -0.85 -7.60
CA ALA A 41 -18.69 0.37 -7.87
C ALA A 41 -17.23 0.08 -8.26
N LEU A 42 -16.61 -0.95 -7.68
CA LEU A 42 -15.31 -1.49 -8.10
C LEU A 42 -15.36 -2.00 -9.54
N ALA A 43 -16.35 -2.83 -9.87
CA ALA A 43 -16.52 -3.39 -11.21
C ALA A 43 -16.71 -2.30 -12.28
N GLN A 44 -17.50 -1.26 -11.98
CA GLN A 44 -17.68 -0.10 -12.88
C GLN A 44 -16.38 0.65 -13.17
N ARG A 45 -15.39 0.58 -12.28
CA ARG A 45 -14.07 1.20 -12.47
C ARG A 45 -13.00 0.22 -12.97
N GLY A 46 -13.42 -0.94 -13.47
CA GLY A 46 -12.50 -1.93 -14.05
C GLY A 46 -11.61 -2.64 -13.02
N THR A 47 -12.04 -2.71 -11.77
CA THR A 47 -11.32 -3.41 -10.70
C THR A 47 -12.24 -4.38 -9.95
N SER A 48 -11.67 -5.17 -9.05
CA SER A 48 -12.43 -6.10 -8.21
C SER A 48 -11.86 -6.16 -6.80
N ILE A 49 -12.64 -6.71 -5.88
CA ILE A 49 -12.19 -6.93 -4.50
C ILE A 49 -10.91 -7.79 -4.44
N ILE A 50 -10.78 -8.75 -5.36
CA ILE A 50 -9.61 -9.64 -5.45
C ILE A 50 -8.35 -8.84 -5.81
N VAL A 51 -8.47 -7.83 -6.67
CA VAL A 51 -7.35 -6.95 -7.02
C VAL A 51 -6.90 -6.13 -5.81
N LEU A 52 -7.84 -5.67 -4.97
CA LEU A 52 -7.50 -4.96 -3.73
C LEU A 52 -6.79 -5.88 -2.74
N ILE A 53 -7.30 -7.10 -2.52
CA ILE A 53 -6.66 -8.12 -1.67
C ILE A 53 -5.25 -8.45 -2.17
N PHE A 54 -5.06 -8.56 -3.47
CA PHE A 54 -3.73 -8.78 -4.05
C PHE A 54 -2.79 -7.60 -3.74
N GLY A 55 -3.29 -6.37 -3.86
CA GLY A 55 -2.58 -5.16 -3.43
C GLY A 55 -2.17 -5.21 -1.97
N ASP A 56 -3.10 -5.58 -1.08
CA ASP A 56 -2.85 -5.75 0.36
C ASP A 56 -1.70 -6.72 0.61
N VAL A 57 -1.78 -7.93 0.06
CA VAL A 57 -0.74 -8.96 0.21
C VAL A 57 0.61 -8.47 -0.26
N MET A 58 0.67 -7.77 -1.41
CA MET A 58 1.92 -7.22 -1.93
C MET A 58 2.50 -6.16 -0.99
N TYR A 59 1.67 -5.28 -0.41
CA TYR A 59 2.11 -4.31 0.58
C TYR A 59 2.84 -4.97 1.77
N PHE A 60 2.26 -6.03 2.34
CA PHE A 60 2.89 -6.74 3.47
C PHE A 60 4.15 -7.51 3.08
N ILE A 61 4.17 -8.14 1.89
CA ILE A 61 5.36 -8.82 1.38
C ILE A 61 6.50 -7.83 1.18
N PHE A 62 6.24 -6.66 0.59
CA PHE A 62 7.26 -5.64 0.39
C PHE A 62 7.74 -5.06 1.72
N ALA A 63 6.82 -4.77 2.65
CA ALA A 63 7.19 -4.33 3.99
C ALA A 63 8.14 -5.32 4.68
N GLY A 64 7.78 -6.61 4.69
CA GLY A 64 8.58 -7.67 5.30
C GLY A 64 9.94 -7.84 4.62
N THR A 65 9.98 -7.80 3.29
CA THR A 65 11.23 -7.92 2.52
C THR A 65 12.19 -6.77 2.81
N ILE A 66 11.72 -5.53 2.78
CA ILE A 66 12.55 -4.34 3.07
C ILE A 66 13.05 -4.38 4.52
N TYR A 67 12.17 -4.74 5.46
CA TYR A 67 12.54 -4.88 6.87
C TYR A 67 13.65 -5.92 7.05
N PHE A 68 13.41 -7.12 6.54
CA PHE A 68 14.34 -8.25 6.66
C PHE A 68 15.70 -7.94 6.06
N LEU A 69 15.72 -7.39 4.84
CA LEU A 69 16.95 -6.95 4.21
C LEU A 69 17.66 -5.95 5.11
N SER A 70 16.94 -4.95 5.66
CA SER A 70 17.52 -3.89 6.51
C SER A 70 18.17 -4.45 7.78
N THR A 71 17.65 -5.55 8.32
CA THR A 71 18.14 -6.17 9.55
C THR A 71 19.25 -7.19 9.32
N LYS A 72 19.19 -7.99 8.25
CA LYS A 72 20.06 -9.17 8.09
C LYS A 72 21.35 -8.87 7.34
N TYR A 73 21.36 -7.92 6.41
CA TYR A 73 22.53 -7.66 5.58
C TYR A 73 23.23 -6.35 5.96
N GLU A 74 24.55 -6.41 6.14
CA GLU A 74 25.43 -5.25 6.11
C GLU A 74 25.77 -4.89 4.66
N ASN A 75 24.74 -4.59 3.86
CA ASN A 75 24.94 -4.24 2.47
C ASN A 75 25.66 -2.90 2.30
N ASP A 76 26.40 -2.79 1.20
CA ASP A 76 27.10 -1.59 0.80
C ASP A 76 26.13 -0.41 0.55
N LYS A 77 26.62 0.82 0.71
CA LYS A 77 25.77 2.04 0.63
C LYS A 77 24.97 2.15 -0.66
N MET A 78 25.51 1.66 -1.77
CA MET A 78 24.89 1.74 -3.09
C MET A 78 23.71 0.76 -3.24
N LEU A 79 23.83 -0.45 -2.67
CA LEU A 79 22.76 -1.45 -2.65
C LEU A 79 21.54 -0.96 -1.87
N TRP A 80 21.74 -0.30 -0.71
CA TRP A 80 20.63 0.27 0.07
C TRP A 80 19.82 1.31 -0.69
N LYS A 81 20.50 2.20 -1.41
CA LYS A 81 19.83 3.22 -2.23
C LYS A 81 19.05 2.59 -3.37
N ILE A 82 19.60 1.55 -4.01
CA ILE A 82 18.92 0.82 -5.09
C ILE A 82 17.68 0.10 -4.55
N TYR A 83 17.77 -0.61 -3.41
CA TYR A 83 16.61 -1.26 -2.81
C TYR A 83 15.50 -0.27 -2.43
N ILE A 84 15.87 0.87 -1.84
CA ILE A 84 14.90 1.93 -1.51
C ILE A 84 14.31 2.56 -2.78
N ALA A 85 15.10 2.79 -3.83
CA ALA A 85 14.62 3.34 -5.09
C ALA A 85 13.66 2.37 -5.80
N ILE A 86 13.99 1.08 -5.84
CA ILE A 86 13.13 0.03 -6.40
C ILE A 86 11.84 -0.09 -5.58
N ALA A 87 11.94 -0.03 -4.25
CA ALA A 87 10.76 0.01 -3.39
C ALA A 87 9.87 1.21 -3.74
N ILE A 88 10.41 2.44 -3.72
CA ILE A 88 9.64 3.65 -4.04
C ILE A 88 9.00 3.59 -5.43
N LEU A 89 9.71 3.08 -6.45
CA LEU A 89 9.15 2.89 -7.79
C LEU A 89 7.99 1.88 -7.78
N ASN A 90 8.13 0.74 -7.10
CA ASN A 90 7.04 -0.23 -6.93
C ASN A 90 5.87 0.34 -6.13
N PHE A 91 6.15 1.17 -5.12
CA PHE A 91 5.11 1.86 -4.35
C PHE A 91 4.27 2.77 -5.25
N ILE A 92 4.91 3.57 -6.11
CA ILE A 92 4.24 4.51 -7.00
C ILE A 92 3.44 3.76 -8.09
N ILE A 93 4.02 2.71 -8.67
CA ILE A 93 3.44 2.02 -9.83
C ILE A 93 2.36 1.02 -9.41
N ILE A 94 2.61 0.21 -8.37
CA ILE A 94 1.77 -0.94 -8.01
C ILE A 94 0.94 -0.66 -6.76
N GLY A 95 1.48 0.08 -5.79
CA GLY A 95 0.86 0.28 -4.49
C GLY A 95 -0.13 1.45 -4.41
N PHE A 96 0.24 2.60 -4.97
CA PHE A 96 -0.54 3.84 -4.79
C PHE A 96 -1.84 3.83 -5.62
N SER A 97 -1.83 3.13 -6.76
CA SER A 97 -2.96 3.03 -7.69
C SER A 97 -4.19 2.34 -7.08
N PRO A 98 -4.07 1.13 -6.47
CA PRO A 98 -5.19 0.46 -5.81
C PRO A 98 -5.76 1.26 -4.64
N ILE A 99 -4.91 1.98 -3.89
CA ILE A 99 -5.34 2.79 -2.75
C ILE A 99 -6.16 4.00 -3.18
N ILE A 100 -5.69 4.78 -4.14
CA ILE A 100 -6.44 5.94 -4.62
C ILE A 100 -7.78 5.47 -5.20
N LEU A 101 -7.73 4.38 -5.97
CA LEU A 101 -8.93 3.81 -6.56
C LEU A 101 -9.93 3.38 -5.48
N ALA A 102 -9.48 2.61 -4.48
CA ALA A 102 -10.32 2.13 -3.39
C ALA A 102 -10.91 3.28 -2.55
N PHE A 103 -10.10 4.28 -2.17
CA PHE A 103 -10.60 5.46 -1.47
C PHE A 103 -11.59 6.27 -2.30
N SER A 104 -11.33 6.45 -3.60
CA SER A 104 -12.22 7.20 -4.48
C SER A 104 -13.58 6.51 -4.65
N ILE A 105 -13.60 5.17 -4.63
CA ILE A 105 -14.83 4.38 -4.70
C ILE A 105 -15.57 4.44 -3.37
N LEU A 106 -14.86 4.31 -2.25
CA LEU A 106 -15.45 4.42 -0.93
C LEU A 106 -16.19 5.75 -0.74
N LEU A 107 -15.62 6.85 -1.22
CA LEU A 107 -16.27 8.17 -1.21
C LEU A 107 -17.55 8.21 -2.06
N VAL A 108 -17.56 7.53 -3.21
CA VAL A 108 -18.77 7.44 -4.05
C VAL A 108 -19.85 6.60 -3.37
N VAL A 109 -19.49 5.46 -2.78
CA VAL A 109 -20.44 4.60 -2.06
C VAL A 109 -21.03 5.37 -0.87
N ALA A 110 -20.20 5.98 -0.03
CA ALA A 110 -20.64 6.77 1.10
C ALA A 110 -21.53 7.97 0.71
N GLY A 111 -21.19 8.65 -0.40
CA GLY A 111 -22.00 9.76 -0.93
C GLY A 111 -23.37 9.30 -1.43
N ASN A 112 -23.46 8.11 -2.01
CA ASN A 112 -24.74 7.53 -2.45
C ASN A 112 -25.63 7.15 -1.26
N ASP A 113 -25.06 6.63 -0.18
CA ASP A 113 -25.81 6.27 1.02
C ASP A 113 -26.41 7.50 1.70
N ILE A 114 -25.63 8.58 1.86
CA ILE A 114 -26.13 9.87 2.39
C ILE A 114 -27.26 10.41 1.51
N ARG A 115 -27.13 10.31 0.18
CA ARG A 115 -28.19 10.77 -0.74
C ARG A 115 -29.49 9.98 -0.56
N LYS A 116 -29.42 8.66 -0.36
CA LYS A 116 -30.62 7.84 -0.11
C LYS A 116 -31.29 8.20 1.22
N GLU A 117 -30.52 8.54 2.26
CA GLU A 117 -31.06 8.96 3.55
C GLU A 117 -31.74 10.33 3.53
N LEU A 118 -31.40 11.19 2.58
CA LEU A 118 -31.96 12.53 2.41
C LEU A 118 -33.21 12.59 1.49
N GLN A 119 -33.61 11.46 0.90
CA GLN A 119 -34.78 11.34 0.01
C GLN A 119 -35.95 10.65 0.72
#